data_AF-A0A2S6FCH1-F1
#
_entry.id   AF-A0A2S6FCH1-F1
#
_cell.length_a   1.000
_cell.length_b   1.000
_cell.length_c   1.000
_cell.angle_alpha   90.00
_cell.angle_beta   90.00
_cell.angle_gamma   90.00
#
_symmetry.space_group_name_H-M   'P 1'
#
loop_
_entity.id
_entity.type
_entity.pdbx_description
1 polymer ?
#
loop_
_entity_poly.entity_id
_entity_poly.type
_entity_poly.pdbx_seq_one_letter_code
_entity_poly.pdbx_strand_id
1 'polypeptide(L)'
;MPDAQAFTFRLGHEVADAALSAKKGPTDYLSALIRTLGIRDLAFITEFLCSVSEENHGFHIHGIARIPVALSIQTIQELLAPKQNLKLARPIKGYRQRGDNKAIVVSELQTPGAWATYSIKEFDFTAHCLQSNPDYASRSATNAGRELYESMRTWLAT
;
A
#
# COMPACT_ATOMS: atom_id res chain seq x y z
N MET A 1 -4.71 13.16 -12.86
CA MET A 1 -6.00 12.66 -12.34
C MET A 1 -6.29 13.43 -11.05
N PRO A 2 -7.26 14.36 -11.06
CA PRO A 2 -7.48 15.30 -9.95
C PRO A 2 -8.02 14.66 -8.67
N ASP A 3 -8.32 13.36 -8.67
CA ASP A 3 -8.93 12.60 -7.59
C ASP A 3 -8.03 11.48 -7.03
N ALA A 4 -6.82 11.32 -7.57
CA ALA A 4 -5.87 10.32 -7.13
C ALA A 4 -5.07 10.84 -5.91
N GLN A 5 -4.97 10.00 -4.88
CA GLN A 5 -4.26 10.30 -3.64
C GLN A 5 -3.06 9.39 -3.50
N ALA A 6 -1.94 9.96 -3.05
CA ALA A 6 -0.77 9.21 -2.62
C ALA A 6 -1.04 8.62 -1.23
N PHE A 7 -0.54 7.41 -0.97
CA PHE A 7 -0.68 6.81 0.34
C PHE A 7 0.51 5.95 0.79
N THR A 8 0.73 5.92 2.10
CA THR A 8 1.56 4.95 2.78
C THR A 8 0.72 4.25 3.84
N PHE A 9 0.54 2.93 3.72
CA PHE A 9 -0.14 2.12 4.74
C PHE A 9 0.85 1.17 5.41
N ARG A 10 1.17 1.46 6.66
CA ARG A 10 1.87 0.54 7.56
C ARG A 10 0.88 -0.48 8.08
N LEU A 11 1.17 -1.75 7.85
CA LEU A 11 0.25 -2.83 8.21
C LEU A 11 0.39 -3.18 9.69
N GLY A 12 -0.71 -3.58 10.31
CA GLY A 12 -0.67 -4.27 11.59
C GLY A 12 -0.05 -5.66 11.39
N HIS A 13 0.61 -6.18 12.42
CA HIS A 13 1.27 -7.49 12.32
C HIS A 13 0.32 -8.61 11.86
N GLU A 14 -0.91 -8.67 12.36
CA GLU A 14 -1.90 -9.66 11.91
C GLU A 14 -2.15 -9.62 10.39
N VAL A 15 -2.32 -8.42 9.84
CA VAL A 15 -2.59 -8.23 8.40
C VAL A 15 -1.34 -8.51 7.58
N ALA A 16 -0.16 -8.08 8.07
CA ALA A 16 1.12 -8.34 7.42
C ALA A 16 1.45 -9.84 7.39
N ASP A 17 1.38 -10.52 8.53
CA ASP A 17 1.63 -11.96 8.66
C ASP A 17 0.66 -12.77 7.78
N ALA A 18 -0.62 -12.37 7.74
CA ALA A 18 -1.63 -12.97 6.88
C ALA A 18 -1.35 -12.76 5.39
N ALA A 19 -0.92 -11.56 4.99
CA ALA A 19 -0.54 -11.26 3.61
C ALA A 19 0.67 -12.09 3.17
N LEU A 20 1.71 -12.15 4.01
CA LEU A 20 2.94 -12.90 3.73
C LEU A 20 2.70 -14.41 3.66
N SER A 21 1.72 -14.92 4.41
CA SER A 21 1.33 -16.34 4.40
C SER A 21 0.30 -16.68 3.32
N ALA A 22 -0.19 -15.71 2.56
CA ALA A 22 -1.27 -15.93 1.61
C ALA A 22 -0.80 -16.75 0.41
N LYS A 23 -1.56 -17.79 0.05
CA LYS A 23 -1.24 -18.71 -1.06
C LYS A 23 -1.04 -18.01 -2.42
N LYS A 24 -1.77 -16.92 -2.67
CA LYS A 24 -1.67 -16.15 -3.91
C LYS A 24 -0.60 -15.05 -3.86
N GLY A 25 0.09 -14.92 -2.74
CA GLY A 25 1.05 -13.86 -2.49
C GLY A 25 0.43 -12.64 -1.79
N PRO A 26 1.30 -11.76 -1.25
CA PRO A 26 0.87 -10.64 -0.42
C PRO A 26 0.15 -9.55 -1.21
N THR A 27 0.54 -9.28 -2.45
CA THR A 27 -0.07 -8.27 -3.32
C THR A 27 -1.53 -8.61 -3.64
N ASP A 28 -1.81 -9.87 -3.99
CA ASP A 28 -3.17 -10.37 -4.21
C ASP A 28 -4.03 -10.35 -2.94
N TYR A 29 -3.46 -10.71 -1.79
CA TYR A 29 -4.17 -10.65 -0.51
C TYR A 29 -4.55 -9.21 -0.15
N LEU A 30 -3.57 -8.29 -0.18
CA LEU A 30 -3.77 -6.89 0.19
C LEU A 30 -4.72 -6.19 -0.77
N SER A 31 -4.61 -6.43 -2.07
CA SER A 31 -5.54 -5.86 -3.04
C SER A 31 -6.98 -6.35 -2.83
N ALA A 32 -7.18 -7.64 -2.55
CA ALA A 32 -8.49 -8.17 -2.23
C ALA A 32 -9.06 -7.55 -0.95
N LEU A 33 -8.25 -7.40 0.09
CA LEU A 33 -8.63 -6.79 1.36
C LEU A 33 -9.00 -5.31 1.19
N ILE A 34 -8.17 -4.51 0.52
CA ILE A 34 -8.40 -3.09 0.27
C ILE A 34 -9.67 -2.87 -0.57
N ARG A 35 -9.96 -3.76 -1.52
CA ARG A 35 -11.19 -3.67 -2.32
C ARG A 35 -12.48 -3.84 -1.51
N THR A 36 -12.42 -4.45 -0.33
CA THR A 36 -13.58 -4.51 0.60
C THR A 36 -13.99 -3.13 1.12
N LEU A 37 -13.05 -2.16 1.10
CA LEU A 37 -13.30 -0.76 1.47
C LEU A 37 -13.92 0.06 0.33
N GLY A 38 -14.19 -0.56 -0.83
CA GLY A 38 -14.70 0.13 -2.02
C GLY A 38 -13.64 0.85 -2.85
N ILE A 39 -12.35 0.75 -2.50
CA ILE A 39 -11.24 1.30 -3.30
C ILE A 39 -11.00 0.37 -4.50
N ARG A 40 -11.37 0.83 -5.71
CA ARG A 40 -11.30 0.03 -6.95
C ARG A 40 -10.13 0.40 -7.85
N ASP A 41 -9.85 1.69 -7.94
CA ASP A 41 -8.73 2.23 -8.72
C ASP A 41 -7.55 2.41 -7.78
N LEU A 42 -6.65 1.44 -7.77
CA LEU A 42 -5.44 1.46 -6.96
C LEU A 42 -4.25 0.84 -7.68
N ALA A 43 -3.07 1.35 -7.37
CA ALA A 43 -1.78 0.73 -7.68
C ALA A 43 -0.86 0.93 -6.48
N PHE A 44 -0.12 -0.11 -6.08
CA PHE A 44 0.81 -0.05 -4.96
C PHE A 44 1.99 -0.98 -5.15
N ILE A 45 3.01 -0.74 -4.34
CA ILE A 45 4.17 -1.60 -4.17
C ILE A 45 4.25 -1.96 -2.69
N THR A 46 4.49 -3.25 -2.41
CA THR A 46 4.85 -3.71 -1.07
C THR A 46 6.31 -3.41 -0.78
N GLU A 47 6.59 -2.97 0.43
CA GLU A 47 7.94 -2.65 0.90
C GLU A 47 8.24 -3.37 2.21
N PHE A 48 9.44 -3.95 2.31
CA PHE A 48 10.06 -4.32 3.57
C PHE A 48 11.01 -3.24 4.04
N LEU A 49 10.69 -2.61 5.17
CA LEU A 49 11.68 -1.86 5.93
C LEU A 49 12.66 -2.86 6.57
N CYS A 50 13.95 -2.66 6.33
CA CYS A 50 15.05 -3.41 6.95
C CYS A 50 15.08 -3.27 8.49
N SER A 51 14.27 -2.39 9.10
CA SER A 51 14.20 -2.22 10.55
C SER A 51 13.41 -3.35 11.22
N VAL A 52 14.12 -4.16 12.02
CA VAL A 52 13.55 -5.12 12.97
C VAL A 52 12.95 -4.37 14.16
N SER A 53 11.74 -3.83 13.99
CA SER A 53 10.93 -3.38 15.12
C SER A 53 10.05 -4.54 15.57
N GLU A 54 10.14 -4.91 16.85
CA GLU A 54 9.16 -5.82 17.45
C GLU A 54 7.81 -5.13 17.69
N GLU A 55 7.77 -3.80 17.69
CA GLU A 55 6.55 -3.04 17.96
C GLU A 55 5.65 -2.91 16.72
N ASN A 56 6.23 -2.80 15.52
CA ASN A 56 5.48 -2.62 14.28
C ASN A 56 6.09 -3.47 13.17
N HIS A 57 5.24 -4.10 12.36
CA HIS A 57 5.71 -4.92 11.26
C HIS A 57 6.42 -4.03 10.21
N GLY A 58 7.57 -4.48 9.71
CA GLY A 58 8.31 -3.78 8.65
C GLY A 58 7.64 -3.82 7.27
N PHE A 59 6.50 -4.51 7.13
CA PHE A 59 5.84 -4.76 5.85
C PHE A 59 4.72 -3.75 5.68
N HIS A 60 4.78 -3.00 4.60
CA HIS A 60 3.87 -1.89 4.35
C HIS A 60 3.72 -1.67 2.85
N ILE A 61 2.81 -0.79 2.46
CA ILE A 61 2.58 -0.47 1.06
C ILE A 61 2.65 1.03 0.79
N HIS A 62 3.20 1.37 -0.37
CA HIS A 62 3.19 2.70 -0.96
C HIS A 62 2.43 2.66 -2.26
N GLY A 63 1.55 3.62 -2.50
CA GLY A 63 0.76 3.59 -3.72
C GLY A 63 -0.02 4.85 -4.02
N ILE A 64 -0.84 4.73 -5.05
CA ILE A 64 -1.82 5.74 -5.46
C ILE A 64 -3.17 5.06 -5.55
N ALA A 65 -4.21 5.70 -5.02
CA ALA A 65 -5.57 5.23 -5.14
C ALA A 65 -6.56 6.38 -5.29
N ARG A 66 -7.74 6.08 -5.86
CA ARG A 66 -8.93 6.91 -5.72
C ARG A 66 -9.71 6.42 -4.51
N ILE A 67 -9.50 7.07 -3.37
CA ILE A 67 -10.18 6.70 -2.13
C ILE A 67 -11.57 7.38 -2.11
N PRO A 68 -12.65 6.63 -1.88
CA PRO A 68 -13.99 7.23 -1.78
C PRO A 68 -14.04 8.32 -0.70
N VAL A 69 -14.64 9.47 -1.00
CA VAL A 69 -14.74 10.62 -0.07
C VAL A 69 -15.40 10.23 1.26
N ALA A 70 -16.35 9.29 1.23
CA ALA A 70 -17.05 8.80 2.41
C ALA A 70 -16.21 7.80 3.26
N LEU A 71 -15.09 7.30 2.76
CA LEU A 71 -14.25 6.34 3.47
C LEU A 71 -13.29 7.06 4.41
N SER A 72 -13.51 6.88 5.72
CA SER A 72 -12.65 7.50 6.73
C SER A 72 -11.30 6.79 6.86
N ILE A 73 -10.25 7.54 7.21
CA ILE A 73 -8.93 6.97 7.54
C ILE A 73 -9.02 5.97 8.70
N GLN A 74 -9.93 6.20 9.66
CA GLN A 74 -10.13 5.28 10.78
C GLN A 74 -10.62 3.91 10.30
N THR A 75 -11.55 3.87 9.35
CA THR A 75 -12.05 2.61 8.77
C THR A 75 -10.94 1.85 8.04
N ILE A 76 -10.08 2.55 7.30
CA ILE A 76 -8.91 1.94 6.66
C ILE A 76 -7.97 1.37 7.72
N GLN A 77 -7.71 2.14 8.79
CA GLN A 77 -6.83 1.73 9.88
C GLN A 77 -7.38 0.52 10.63
N GLU A 78 -8.67 0.47 10.93
CA GLU A 78 -9.31 -0.68 11.60
C GLU A 78 -9.15 -1.97 10.81
N LEU A 79 -9.15 -1.89 9.47
CA LEU A 79 -8.96 -3.05 8.61
C LEU A 79 -7.48 -3.45 8.45
N LEU A 80 -6.61 -2.49 8.16
CA LEU A 80 -5.23 -2.78 7.71
C LEU A 80 -4.20 -2.74 8.84
N ALA A 81 -4.49 -1.97 9.89
CA ALA A 81 -3.55 -1.66 10.95
C ALA A 81 -4.28 -1.47 12.29
N PRO A 82 -5.06 -2.48 12.74
CA PRO A 82 -5.83 -2.36 13.96
C PRO A 82 -4.90 -2.02 15.13
N LYS A 83 -5.35 -1.14 16.03
CA LYS A 83 -4.52 -0.71 17.17
C LYS A 83 -4.14 -1.92 18.02
N GLN A 84 -2.88 -1.97 18.44
CA GLN A 84 -2.45 -2.97 19.42
C GLN A 84 -3.26 -2.85 20.71
N ASN A 85 -3.73 -4.00 21.21
CA ASN A 85 -4.31 -4.07 22.54
C ASN A 85 -3.26 -4.50 23.55
N LEU A 86 -2.62 -3.50 24.15
CA LEU A 86 -1.58 -3.63 25.17
C LEU A 86 -2.12 -4.12 26.54
N LYS A 87 -3.44 -4.14 26.74
CA LYS A 87 -4.04 -4.54 28.03
C LYS A 87 -4.27 -6.05 28.15
N LEU A 88 -4.07 -6.80 27.06
CA LEU A 88 -4.27 -8.25 27.06
C LEU A 88 -3.04 -8.97 27.58
N ALA A 89 -3.27 -10.09 28.28
CA ALA A 89 -2.20 -10.95 28.82
C ALA A 89 -1.25 -11.47 27.74
N ARG A 90 -1.73 -11.59 26.50
CA ARG A 90 -0.91 -11.68 25.29
C ARG A 90 -1.23 -10.47 24.43
N PRO A 91 -0.31 -9.51 24.28
CA PRO A 91 -0.55 -8.33 23.44
C PRO A 91 -1.00 -8.78 22.05
N ILE A 92 -2.13 -8.24 21.59
CA ILE A 92 -2.57 -8.47 20.20
C ILE A 92 -1.57 -7.77 19.28
N LYS A 93 -1.13 -8.52 18.26
CA LYS A 93 -0.19 -8.10 17.21
C LYS A 93 -0.87 -7.15 16.22
N GLY A 94 -1.19 -5.94 16.68
CA GLY A 94 -1.68 -4.82 15.86
C GLY A 94 -0.58 -3.82 15.47
N TYR A 95 -0.97 -2.62 15.05
CA TYR A 95 -0.09 -1.47 14.84
C TYR A 95 -0.02 -0.55 16.07
N ARG A 96 1.18 -0.07 16.40
CA ARG A 96 1.45 0.92 17.45
C ARG A 96 1.78 2.28 16.84
N GLN A 97 0.86 3.22 17.00
CA GLN A 97 1.03 4.62 16.59
C GLN A 97 1.70 5.45 17.70
N ARG A 98 2.76 6.20 17.37
CA ARG A 98 3.41 7.18 18.26
C ARG A 98 3.90 8.38 17.47
N GLY A 99 3.66 9.60 17.96
CA GLY A 99 4.08 10.84 17.30
C GLY A 99 3.66 10.85 15.81
N ASP A 100 4.63 11.09 14.93
CA ASP A 100 4.43 11.13 13.48
C ASP A 100 4.41 9.74 12.80
N ASN A 101 4.68 8.66 13.55
CA ASN A 101 4.58 7.29 13.03
C ASN A 101 3.11 6.86 12.92
N LYS A 102 2.42 7.32 11.88
CA LYS A 102 1.02 7.02 11.58
C LYS A 102 0.87 5.72 10.79
N ALA A 103 -0.18 4.95 11.12
CA ALA A 103 -0.50 3.72 10.41
C ALA A 103 -0.82 4.00 8.93
N ILE A 104 -1.70 4.97 8.73
CA ILE A 104 -2.25 5.33 7.44
C ILE A 104 -1.91 6.80 7.20
N VAL A 105 -1.16 7.05 6.12
CA VAL A 105 -0.89 8.40 5.61
C VAL A 105 -1.49 8.48 4.22
N VAL A 106 -2.36 9.47 4.00
CA VAL A 106 -2.95 9.78 2.71
C VAL A 106 -2.71 11.26 2.46
N SER A 107 -2.26 11.61 1.26
CA SER A 107 -2.04 12.99 0.85
C SER A 107 -2.45 13.20 -0.61
N GLU A 108 -2.64 14.46 -0.97
CA GLU A 108 -2.76 14.83 -2.38
C GLU A 108 -1.51 14.42 -3.15
N LEU A 109 -1.70 13.95 -4.39
CA LEU A 109 -0.61 13.58 -5.27
C LEU A 109 -0.03 14.84 -5.94
N GLN A 110 0.92 15.50 -5.28
CA GLN A 110 1.53 16.75 -5.78
C GLN A 110 2.52 16.51 -6.93
N THR A 111 3.44 15.56 -6.76
CA THR A 111 4.50 15.28 -7.74
C THR A 111 4.51 13.79 -8.08
N PRO A 112 3.74 13.34 -9.09
CA PRO A 112 3.59 11.92 -9.42
C PRO A 112 4.91 11.19 -9.67
N GLY A 113 5.86 11.82 -10.36
CA GLY A 113 7.18 11.23 -10.64
C GLY A 113 8.01 11.01 -9.37
N ALA A 114 8.08 11.99 -8.48
CA ALA A 114 8.81 11.86 -7.22
C ALA A 114 8.16 10.80 -6.31
N TRP A 115 6.83 10.73 -6.29
CA TRP A 115 6.11 9.70 -5.56
C TRP A 115 6.34 8.29 -6.12
N ALA A 116 6.37 8.13 -7.44
CA ALA A 116 6.70 6.87 -8.08
C ALA A 116 8.13 6.42 -7.72
N THR A 117 9.12 7.31 -7.82
CA THR A 117 10.51 7.04 -7.41
C THR A 117 10.61 6.65 -5.94
N TYR A 118 9.89 7.35 -5.06
CA TYR A 118 9.84 7.03 -3.64
C TYR A 118 9.24 5.64 -3.38
N SER A 119 8.17 5.28 -4.10
CA SER A 119 7.45 4.02 -3.90
C SER A 119 8.22 2.78 -4.38
N ILE A 120 9.14 2.93 -5.34
CA ILE A 120 9.94 1.82 -5.89
C ILE A 120 11.31 1.66 -5.21
N LYS A 121 11.64 2.48 -4.20
CA LYS A 121 13.01 2.61 -3.67
C LYS A 121 13.58 1.28 -3.12
N GLU A 122 12.71 0.41 -2.59
CA GLU A 122 13.08 -0.91 -2.05
C GLU A 122 12.57 -2.06 -2.94
N PHE A 123 12.24 -1.79 -4.21
CA PHE A 123 11.58 -2.78 -5.08
C PHE A 123 12.39 -4.07 -5.21
N ASP A 124 13.66 -3.97 -5.59
CA ASP A 124 14.52 -5.14 -5.82
C ASP A 124 14.77 -5.93 -4.53
N PHE A 125 14.98 -5.22 -3.41
CA PHE A 125 15.14 -5.84 -2.10
C PHE A 125 13.86 -6.60 -1.70
N THR A 126 12.70 -5.96 -1.85
CA THR A 126 11.42 -6.58 -1.47
C THR A 126 11.06 -7.75 -2.41
N ALA A 127 11.32 -7.62 -3.71
CA ALA A 127 11.16 -8.72 -4.67
C ALA A 127 12.04 -9.92 -4.29
N HIS A 128 13.28 -9.67 -3.87
CA HIS A 128 14.18 -10.71 -3.38
C HIS A 128 13.65 -11.36 -2.09
N CYS A 129 13.17 -10.59 -1.12
CA CYS A 129 12.60 -11.14 0.11
C CYS A 129 11.34 -11.99 -0.13
N LEU A 130 10.47 -11.54 -1.05
CA LEU A 130 9.21 -12.23 -1.35
C LEU A 130 9.37 -13.40 -2.33
N GLN A 131 10.44 -13.42 -3.12
CA GLN A 131 10.59 -14.30 -4.29
C GLN A 131 9.40 -14.16 -5.27
N SER A 132 8.83 -12.94 -5.35
CA SER A 132 7.67 -12.62 -6.19
C SER A 132 7.67 -11.13 -6.55
N ASN A 133 6.78 -10.74 -7.48
CA ASN A 133 6.63 -9.34 -7.86
C ASN A 133 5.95 -8.53 -6.74
N PRO A 134 6.56 -7.43 -6.23
CA PRO A 134 6.01 -6.65 -5.13
C PRO A 134 4.99 -5.59 -5.57
N ASP A 135 4.75 -5.39 -6.87
CA ASP A 135 3.75 -4.44 -7.34
C ASP A 135 2.37 -5.08 -7.59
N TYR A 136 1.35 -4.23 -7.48
CA TYR A 136 0.00 -4.50 -7.89
C TYR A 136 -0.59 -3.27 -8.57
N ALA A 137 -1.30 -3.49 -9.67
CA ALA A 137 -2.17 -2.49 -10.28
C ALA A 137 -3.54 -3.10 -10.58
N SER A 138 -4.59 -2.38 -10.18
CA SER A 138 -5.95 -2.69 -10.61
C SER A 138 -6.08 -2.60 -12.14
N ARG A 139 -7.00 -3.37 -12.73
CA ARG A 139 -7.21 -3.38 -14.19
C ARG A 139 -7.47 -1.98 -14.77
N SER A 140 -8.21 -1.14 -14.04
CA SER A 140 -8.46 0.25 -14.44
C SER A 140 -7.17 1.08 -14.43
N ALA A 141 -6.34 0.94 -13.39
CA ALA A 141 -5.03 1.60 -13.33
C ALA A 141 -4.09 1.13 -14.45
N THR A 142 -4.05 -0.18 -14.74
CA THR A 142 -3.26 -0.74 -15.85
C THR A 142 -3.70 -0.17 -17.20
N ASN A 143 -5.01 -0.11 -17.45
CA ASN A 143 -5.55 0.43 -18.69
C ASN A 143 -5.21 1.92 -18.85
N ALA A 144 -5.39 2.72 -17.81
CA ALA A 144 -5.07 4.15 -17.83
C ALA A 144 -3.56 4.39 -18.07
N GLY A 145 -2.68 3.59 -17.45
CA GLY A 145 -1.25 3.65 -17.70
C GLY A 145 -0.88 3.31 -19.14
N ARG A 146 -1.52 2.29 -19.72
CA ARG A 146 -1.32 1.90 -21.12
C ARG A 146 -1.77 2.99 -22.08
N GLU A 147 -2.95 3.58 -21.88
CA GLU A 147 -3.47 4.69 -22.68
C GLU A 147 -2.53 5.90 -22.65
N LEU A 148 -1.97 6.23 -21.48
CA LEU A 148 -0.98 7.29 -21.33
C LEU A 148 0.29 7.00 -22.12
N TYR A 149 0.83 5.78 -22.00
CA TYR A 149 2.03 5.36 -22.72
C TYR A 149 1.83 5.39 -24.24
N GLU A 150 0.70 4.88 -24.74
CA GLU A 150 0.34 4.91 -26.16
C GLU A 150 0.22 6.35 -26.68
N SER A 151 -0.34 7.26 -25.89
CA SER A 151 -0.44 8.69 -26.21
C SER A 151 0.95 9.35 -26.31
N MET A 152 1.84 9.07 -25.36
CA MET A 152 3.23 9.56 -25.38
C MET A 152 4.01 9.06 -26.60
N ARG A 153 3.88 7.77 -26.94
CA ARG A 153 4.52 7.22 -28.15
C ARG A 153 4.04 7.91 -29.41
N THR A 154 2.73 8.19 -29.50
CA THR A 154 2.15 8.88 -30.66
C THR A 154 2.73 10.29 -30.78
N TRP A 155 2.85 11.01 -29.66
CA TRP A 155 3.43 12.36 -29.63
C TRP A 155 4.92 12.39 -29.99
N LEU A 156 5.70 11.38 -29.58
CA LEU A 156 7.12 11.30 -29.95
C LEU A 156 7.35 10.90 -31.41
N ALA A 157 6.33 10.35 -32.08
CA ALA A 157 6.40 9.96 -33.49
C ALA A 157 5.95 11.08 -34.45
N THR A 158 5.47 12.21 -33.92
CA THR A 158 5.10 13.43 -34.67
C THR A 158 6.17 14.50 -34.51
#